data_AF-A0A2P8WE59-F1
#
_entry.id   AF-A0A2P8WE59-F1
#
_cell.length_a   1.000
_cell.length_b   1.000
_cell.length_c   1.000
_cell.angle_alpha   90.00
_cell.angle_beta   90.00
_cell.angle_gamma   90.00
#
_symmetry.space_group_name_H-M   'P 1'
#
loop_
_entity.id
_entity.type
_entity.pdbx_description
1 polymer ?
#
loop_
_entity_poly.entity_id
_entity_poly.type
_entity_poly.pdbx_seq_one_letter_code
_entity_poly.pdbx_strand_id
1 'polypeptide(L)'
;MAQSVITHPLGLVLQKVGLVSPAQIQVVLQDQQYQPNLRIGDILELRGWVDRDAIEFFAEQWPKLAHQPRNRPIGYYLQQSTLLDSNQIQDLLQEQAQAGMRIGALAVLRGWLSQETLDLFIRHLSPEDAGASPFVTHGQTGPAKSVPSPSGKPTAKPDPQPEASTGPEPGEIPWVD
;
A
#
# COMPACT_ATOMS: atom_id res chain seq x y z
N MET A 1 8.15 3.31 -32.73
CA MET A 1 8.86 2.21 -32.04
C MET A 1 7.88 1.60 -31.05
N ALA A 2 7.39 0.38 -31.33
CA ALA A 2 6.39 -0.27 -30.49
C ALA A 2 7.10 -0.88 -29.26
N GLN A 3 6.84 -0.32 -28.08
CA GLN A 3 7.30 -0.91 -26.83
C GLN A 3 6.54 -2.23 -26.61
N SER A 4 7.28 -3.32 -26.53
CA SER A 4 6.75 -4.66 -26.24
C SER A 4 6.17 -4.65 -24.82
N VAL A 5 4.85 -4.58 -24.71
CA VAL A 5 4.16 -4.77 -23.43
C VAL A 5 4.47 -6.20 -23.00
N ILE A 6 5.18 -6.37 -21.87
CA ILE A 6 5.40 -7.69 -21.27
C ILE A 6 4.06 -8.13 -20.68
N THR A 7 3.21 -8.73 -21.52
CA THR A 7 1.91 -9.26 -21.12
C THR A 7 2.14 -10.58 -20.40
N HIS A 8 2.09 -10.56 -19.07
CA HIS A 8 2.07 -11.79 -18.29
C HIS A 8 0.74 -12.51 -18.54
N PRO A 9 0.74 -13.86 -18.63
CA PRO A 9 -0.50 -14.60 -18.79
C PRO A 9 -1.40 -14.37 -17.57
N LEU A 10 -2.69 -14.14 -17.81
CA LEU A 10 -3.66 -13.75 -16.77
C LEU A 10 -3.64 -14.69 -15.56
N GLY A 11 -3.60 -16.01 -15.79
CA GLY A 11 -3.55 -17.00 -14.72
C GLY A 11 -2.34 -16.85 -13.79
N LEU A 12 -1.17 -16.44 -14.31
CA LEU A 12 0.02 -16.20 -13.50
C LEU A 12 -0.13 -14.93 -12.66
N VAL A 13 -0.74 -13.88 -13.22
CA VAL A 13 -0.99 -12.63 -12.49
C VAL A 13 -1.96 -12.89 -11.34
N LEU A 14 -3.09 -13.54 -11.61
CA LEU A 14 -4.10 -13.90 -10.62
C LEU A 14 -3.51 -14.79 -9.51
N GLN A 15 -2.62 -15.71 -9.88
CA GLN A 15 -1.91 -16.55 -8.91
C GLN A 15 -1.02 -15.73 -7.99
N LYS A 16 -0.20 -14.84 -8.56
CA LYS A 16 0.74 -13.99 -7.80
C LYS A 16 0.04 -13.05 -6.83
N VAL A 17 -1.15 -12.56 -7.16
CA VAL A 17 -1.94 -11.71 -6.26
C VAL A 17 -2.75 -12.50 -5.23
N GLY A 18 -2.74 -13.83 -5.30
CA GLY A 18 -3.43 -14.71 -4.35
C GLY A 18 -4.90 -14.94 -4.64
N LEU A 19 -5.42 -14.52 -5.79
CA LEU A 19 -6.82 -14.77 -6.19
C LEU A 19 -7.06 -16.21 -6.62
N VAL A 20 -6.02 -16.91 -7.07
CA VAL A 20 -6.10 -18.33 -7.46
C VAL A 20 -4.88 -19.10 -6.99
N SER A 21 -5.10 -20.35 -6.58
CA SER A 21 -4.03 -21.27 -6.22
C SER A 21 -3.39 -21.92 -7.46
N PRO A 22 -2.15 -22.44 -7.36
CA PRO A 22 -1.56 -23.26 -8.42
C PRO A 22 -2.42 -24.45 -8.82
N ALA A 23 -3.10 -25.09 -7.86
CA ALA A 23 -4.00 -26.21 -8.14
C ALA A 23 -5.23 -25.77 -8.97
N GLN A 24 -5.83 -24.62 -8.65
CA GLN A 24 -6.93 -24.06 -9.45
C GLN A 24 -6.47 -23.75 -10.88
N ILE A 25 -5.27 -23.20 -11.07
CA ILE A 25 -4.70 -22.98 -12.41
C ILE A 25 -4.57 -24.29 -13.18
N GLN A 26 -4.09 -25.37 -12.56
CA GLN A 26 -3.99 -26.68 -13.22
C GLN A 26 -5.36 -27.20 -13.69
N VAL A 27 -6.39 -27.07 -12.84
CA VAL A 27 -7.76 -27.47 -13.21
C VAL A 27 -8.28 -26.64 -14.38
N VAL A 28 -8.09 -25.31 -14.36
CA VAL A 28 -8.51 -24.44 -15.46
C VAL A 28 -7.81 -24.80 -16.77
N LEU A 29 -6.50 -25.07 -16.72
CA LEU A 29 -5.74 -25.50 -17.90
C LEU A 29 -6.23 -26.84 -18.44
N GLN A 30 -6.61 -27.77 -17.56
CA GLN A 30 -7.22 -29.04 -17.96
C GLN A 30 -8.59 -28.82 -18.62
N ASP A 31 -9.45 -27.96 -18.06
CA ASP A 31 -10.76 -27.66 -18.68
C ASP A 31 -10.61 -27.03 -20.07
N GLN A 32 -9.62 -26.17 -20.24
CA GLN A 32 -9.33 -25.52 -21.52
C GLN A 32 -8.93 -26.53 -22.59
N GLN A 33 -8.32 -27.67 -22.23
CA GLN A 33 -8.04 -28.75 -23.19
C GLN A 33 -9.32 -29.36 -23.77
N TYR A 34 -10.37 -29.46 -22.97
CA TYR A 34 -11.68 -29.97 -23.41
C TYR A 34 -12.55 -28.88 -24.06
N GLN A 35 -12.29 -27.62 -23.75
CA GLN A 35 -13.03 -26.46 -24.26
C GLN A 35 -12.05 -25.37 -24.77
N PRO A 36 -11.39 -25.59 -25.92
CA PRO A 36 -10.30 -24.73 -26.39
C PRO A 36 -10.74 -23.30 -26.73
N ASN A 37 -12.03 -23.07 -26.91
CA ASN A 37 -12.59 -21.76 -27.19
C ASN A 37 -12.79 -20.90 -25.94
N LEU A 38 -12.78 -21.49 -24.74
CA LEU A 38 -12.92 -20.75 -23.50
C LEU A 38 -11.58 -20.17 -23.05
N ARG A 39 -11.59 -18.89 -22.64
CA ARG A 39 -10.42 -18.26 -22.05
C ARG A 39 -10.33 -18.64 -20.58
N ILE A 40 -9.11 -18.59 -20.03
CA ILE A 40 -8.84 -18.87 -18.61
C ILE A 40 -9.74 -18.03 -17.68
N GLY A 41 -9.92 -16.75 -17.99
CA GLY A 41 -10.82 -15.87 -17.23
C GLY A 41 -12.26 -16.36 -17.21
N ASP A 42 -12.80 -16.74 -18.38
CA ASP A 42 -14.17 -17.25 -18.48
C ASP A 42 -14.35 -18.54 -17.66
N ILE A 43 -13.35 -19.44 -17.67
CA ILE A 43 -13.41 -20.69 -16.89
C ILE A 43 -13.38 -20.40 -15.38
N LEU A 44 -12.54 -19.44 -14.95
CA LEU A 44 -12.46 -19.03 -13.54
C LEU A 44 -13.78 -18.42 -13.04
N GLU A 45 -14.42 -17.58 -13.88
CA GLU A 45 -15.73 -16.99 -13.61
C GLU A 45 -16.82 -18.07 -13.54
N LEU A 46 -16.89 -18.96 -14.53
CA LEU A 46 -17.90 -20.03 -14.58
C LEU A 46 -17.83 -20.98 -13.38
N ARG A 47 -16.63 -21.16 -12.82
CA ARG A 47 -16.40 -21.96 -11.62
C ARG A 47 -16.69 -21.20 -10.32
N GLY A 48 -16.92 -19.89 -10.39
CA GLY A 48 -17.13 -19.02 -9.22
C GLY A 48 -15.89 -18.85 -8.37
N TRP A 49 -14.69 -19.01 -8.94
CA TRP A 49 -13.43 -18.88 -8.20
C TRP A 49 -12.89 -17.45 -8.20
N VAL A 50 -13.18 -16.68 -9.24
CA VAL A 50 -12.76 -15.29 -9.36
C VAL A 50 -13.90 -14.51 -10.00
N ASP A 51 -14.22 -13.35 -9.42
CA ASP A 51 -15.24 -12.47 -9.96
C ASP A 51 -14.80 -11.86 -11.31
N ARG A 52 -15.79 -11.59 -12.17
CA ARG A 52 -15.57 -10.97 -13.48
C ARG A 52 -14.84 -9.65 -13.37
N ASP A 53 -15.18 -8.83 -12.38
CA ASP A 53 -14.56 -7.52 -12.17
C ASP A 53 -13.04 -7.65 -11.92
N ALA A 54 -12.63 -8.66 -11.14
CA ALA A 54 -11.22 -8.95 -10.91
C ALA A 54 -10.53 -9.43 -12.18
N ILE A 55 -11.18 -10.33 -12.92
CA ILE A 55 -10.67 -10.86 -14.20
C ILE A 55 -10.44 -9.71 -15.18
N GLU A 56 -11.42 -8.83 -15.34
CA GLU A 56 -11.35 -7.67 -16.24
C GLU A 56 -10.26 -6.69 -15.79
N PHE A 57 -10.19 -6.38 -14.49
CA PHE A 57 -9.14 -5.52 -13.93
C PHE A 57 -7.73 -6.05 -14.27
N PHE A 58 -7.45 -7.33 -13.97
CA PHE A 58 -6.11 -7.89 -14.18
C PHE A 58 -5.79 -8.18 -15.65
N ALA A 59 -6.80 -8.45 -16.49
CA ALA A 59 -6.60 -8.65 -17.92
C ALA A 59 -6.38 -7.32 -18.66
N GLU A 60 -7.13 -6.27 -18.31
CA GLU A 60 -7.21 -5.08 -19.13
C GLU A 60 -6.60 -3.84 -18.52
N GLN A 61 -6.75 -3.63 -17.21
CA GLN A 61 -6.28 -2.43 -16.54
C GLN A 61 -4.85 -2.61 -16.06
N TRP A 62 -4.57 -3.72 -15.37
CA TRP A 62 -3.27 -3.99 -14.76
C TRP A 62 -2.08 -3.81 -15.72
N PRO A 63 -2.06 -4.35 -16.95
CA PRO A 63 -0.91 -4.16 -17.86
C PRO A 63 -0.67 -2.71 -18.26
N LYS A 64 -1.72 -1.87 -18.25
CA LYS A 64 -1.65 -0.45 -18.62
C LYS A 64 -1.07 0.40 -17.48
N LEU A 65 -1.28 -0.01 -16.22
CA LEU A 65 -0.85 0.74 -15.05
C LEU A 65 0.67 0.90 -14.94
N ALA A 66 1.45 -0.05 -15.45
CA ALA A 66 2.92 0.05 -15.45
C ALA A 66 3.48 1.20 -16.30
N HIS A 67 2.68 1.71 -17.25
CA HIS A 67 3.11 2.71 -18.23
C HIS A 67 2.42 4.07 -18.05
N GLN A 68 1.53 4.19 -17.06
CA GLN A 68 0.75 5.40 -16.83
C GLN A 68 1.19 6.09 -15.53
N PRO A 69 1.32 7.43 -15.53
CA PRO A 69 1.58 8.15 -14.30
C PRO A 69 0.44 7.91 -13.31
N ARG A 70 0.80 7.61 -12.06
CA ARG A 70 -0.15 7.31 -11.00
C ARG A 70 -1.06 8.51 -10.75
N ASN A 71 -2.36 8.33 -10.99
CA ASN A 71 -3.36 9.37 -10.74
C ASN A 71 -4.27 9.06 -9.54
N ARG A 72 -4.10 7.90 -8.89
CA ARG A 72 -4.94 7.44 -7.78
C ARG A 72 -4.14 6.77 -6.66
N PRO A 73 -4.65 6.75 -5.41
CA PRO A 73 -4.02 6.06 -4.29
C PRO A 73 -4.07 4.53 -4.45
N ILE A 74 -3.14 3.81 -3.82
CA ILE A 74 -3.07 2.33 -3.91
C ILE A 74 -4.37 1.65 -3.48
N GLY A 75 -5.07 2.18 -2.47
CA GLY A 75 -6.35 1.66 -1.99
C GLY A 75 -7.44 1.63 -3.08
N TYR A 76 -7.42 2.60 -4.01
CA TYR A 76 -8.35 2.61 -5.14
C TYR A 76 -8.13 1.39 -6.05
N TYR A 77 -6.88 1.04 -6.35
CA TYR A 77 -6.57 -0.10 -7.21
C TYR A 77 -6.83 -1.44 -6.51
N LEU A 78 -6.56 -1.52 -5.21
CA LEU A 78 -6.93 -2.71 -4.41
C LEU A 78 -8.44 -2.93 -4.43
N GLN A 79 -9.23 -1.87 -4.34
CA GLN A 79 -10.69 -1.95 -4.46
C GLN A 79 -11.16 -2.38 -5.85
N GLN A 80 -10.64 -1.75 -6.90
CA GLN A 80 -10.99 -2.08 -8.28
C GLN A 80 -10.58 -3.52 -8.66
N SER A 81 -9.54 -4.05 -8.02
CA SER A 81 -9.10 -5.43 -8.22
C SER A 81 -9.93 -6.47 -7.46
N THR A 82 -10.95 -6.04 -6.70
CA THR A 82 -11.77 -6.85 -5.78
C THR A 82 -11.01 -7.52 -4.62
N LEU A 83 -9.70 -7.27 -4.50
CA LEU A 83 -8.90 -7.74 -3.37
C LEU A 83 -9.35 -7.14 -2.04
N LEU A 84 -9.90 -5.92 -2.09
CA LEU A 84 -10.56 -5.29 -0.95
C LEU A 84 -11.92 -4.77 -1.39
N ASP A 85 -12.95 -4.91 -0.57
CA ASP A 85 -14.25 -4.31 -0.82
C ASP A 85 -14.35 -2.86 -0.28
N SER A 86 -15.43 -2.17 -0.63
CA SER A 86 -15.67 -0.79 -0.22
C SER A 86 -15.72 -0.60 1.30
N ASN A 87 -16.25 -1.56 2.04
CA ASN A 87 -16.33 -1.50 3.50
C ASN A 87 -14.93 -1.69 4.11
N GLN A 88 -14.16 -2.67 3.61
CA GLN A 88 -12.78 -2.87 4.04
C GLN A 88 -11.92 -1.63 3.78
N ILE A 89 -12.09 -0.97 2.63
CA ILE A 89 -11.39 0.29 2.34
C ILE A 89 -11.79 1.40 3.32
N GLN A 90 -13.07 1.52 3.63
CA GLN A 90 -13.56 2.50 4.59
C GLN A 90 -13.01 2.27 6.00
N ASP A 91 -12.99 1.02 6.45
CA ASP A 91 -12.42 0.62 7.74
C ASP A 91 -10.93 0.98 7.82
N LEU A 92 -10.17 0.69 6.76
CA LEU A 92 -8.74 1.02 6.70
C LEU A 92 -8.48 2.52 6.69
N LEU A 93 -9.34 3.31 6.04
CA LEU A 93 -9.24 4.78 6.03
C LEU A 93 -9.49 5.37 7.42
N GLN A 94 -10.47 4.84 8.15
CA GLN A 94 -10.74 5.26 9.53
C GLN A 94 -9.58 4.90 10.46
N GLU A 95 -9.02 3.70 10.32
CA GLU A 95 -7.89 3.24 11.12
C GLU A 95 -6.60 4.03 10.80
N GLN A 96 -6.35 4.31 9.52
CA GLN A 96 -5.22 5.13 9.09
C GLN A 96 -5.19 6.50 9.78
N ALA A 97 -6.35 7.12 10.00
CA ALA A 97 -6.44 8.42 10.67
C ALA A 97 -5.95 8.39 12.12
N GLN A 98 -6.01 7.22 12.79
CA GLN A 98 -5.58 7.03 14.17
C GLN A 98 -4.15 6.51 14.27
N ALA A 99 -3.76 5.61 13.36
CA ALA A 99 -2.51 4.87 13.43
C ALA A 99 -1.34 5.51 12.68
N GLY A 100 -1.59 6.44 11.74
CA GLY A 100 -0.54 7.06 10.92
C GLY A 100 0.16 6.11 9.94
N MET A 101 -0.44 4.93 9.70
CA MET A 101 0.10 3.89 8.81
C MET A 101 -0.50 3.98 7.40
N ARG A 102 0.18 3.41 6.40
CA ARG A 102 -0.36 3.31 5.03
C ARG A 102 -1.44 2.22 4.98
N ILE A 103 -2.52 2.47 4.23
CA ILE A 103 -3.65 1.52 4.02
C ILE A 103 -3.16 0.12 3.64
N GLY A 104 -2.17 0.01 2.75
CA GLY A 104 -1.62 -1.29 2.35
C GLY A 104 -1.03 -2.07 3.52
N ALA A 105 -0.29 -1.40 4.41
CA ALA A 105 0.29 -2.04 5.60
C ALA A 105 -0.80 -2.49 6.59
N LEU A 106 -1.83 -1.65 6.77
CA LEU A 106 -2.99 -1.99 7.60
C LEU A 106 -3.74 -3.21 7.03
N ALA A 107 -3.95 -3.28 5.71
CA ALA A 107 -4.61 -4.42 5.07
C ALA A 107 -3.85 -5.75 5.29
N VAL A 108 -2.51 -5.69 5.27
CA VAL A 108 -1.66 -6.84 5.60
C VAL A 108 -1.77 -7.22 7.07
N LEU A 109 -1.74 -6.23 7.98
CA LEU A 109 -1.89 -6.47 9.41
C LEU A 109 -3.24 -7.10 9.77
N ARG A 110 -4.31 -6.73 9.05
CA ARG A 110 -5.65 -7.31 9.18
C ARG A 110 -5.78 -8.72 8.56
N GLY A 111 -4.78 -9.18 7.81
CA GLY A 111 -4.82 -10.45 7.10
C GLY A 111 -5.71 -10.45 5.86
N TRP A 112 -6.18 -9.29 5.40
CA TRP A 112 -7.00 -9.17 4.18
C TRP A 112 -6.17 -9.17 2.91
N LEU A 113 -4.90 -8.77 3.03
CA LEU A 113 -3.95 -8.76 1.93
C LEU A 113 -2.69 -9.50 2.35
N SER A 114 -2.07 -10.27 1.44
CA SER A 114 -0.73 -10.80 1.71
C SER A 114 0.34 -9.72 1.48
N GLN A 115 1.47 -9.82 2.18
CA GLN A 115 2.59 -8.91 1.94
C GLN A 115 3.07 -9.00 0.48
N GLU A 116 3.11 -10.20 -0.09
CA GLU A 116 3.50 -10.43 -1.50
C GLU A 116 2.58 -9.68 -2.46
N THR A 117 1.26 -9.76 -2.25
CA THR A 117 0.28 -9.03 -3.06
C THR A 117 0.49 -7.53 -2.96
N LEU A 118 0.72 -7.01 -1.75
CA LEU A 118 1.00 -5.57 -1.57
C LEU A 118 2.26 -5.14 -2.32
N ASP A 119 3.36 -5.91 -2.18
CA ASP A 119 4.64 -5.61 -2.82
C ASP A 119 4.52 -5.61 -4.35
N LEU A 120 3.70 -6.50 -4.92
CA LEU A 120 3.38 -6.52 -6.35
C LEU A 120 2.68 -5.22 -6.77
N PHE A 121 1.68 -4.76 -6.02
CA PHE A 121 1.02 -3.48 -6.31
C PHE A 121 1.97 -2.30 -6.18
N ILE A 122 2.80 -2.24 -5.16
CA ILE A 122 3.78 -1.14 -5.01
C ILE A 122 4.76 -1.15 -6.18
N ARG A 123 5.36 -2.31 -6.50
CA ARG A 123 6.32 -2.42 -7.61
C ARG A 123 5.71 -2.05 -8.96
N HIS A 124 4.45 -2.41 -9.18
CA HIS A 124 3.78 -2.21 -10.47
C HIS A 124 3.21 -0.80 -10.63
N LEU A 125 2.80 -0.15 -9.54
CA LEU A 125 2.21 1.20 -9.55
C LEU A 125 3.22 2.31 -9.27
N SER A 126 4.28 2.02 -8.53
CA SER A 126 5.25 3.00 -8.03
C SER A 126 6.58 2.29 -7.73
N PRO A 127 7.35 1.89 -8.76
CA PRO A 127 8.64 1.21 -8.57
C PRO A 127 9.63 2.04 -7.76
N GLU A 128 9.48 3.38 -7.77
CA GLU A 128 10.23 4.34 -6.95
C GLU A 128 9.88 4.31 -5.45
N ASP A 129 8.66 3.87 -5.07
CA ASP A 129 8.22 3.71 -3.68
C ASP A 129 8.56 2.34 -3.09
N ALA A 130 9.11 1.41 -3.87
CA ALA A 130 9.39 0.03 -3.44
C ALA A 130 10.40 -0.07 -2.28
N GLY A 131 11.15 1.01 -1.98
CA GLY A 131 12.04 1.12 -0.82
C GLY A 131 11.52 2.01 0.33
N ALA A 132 10.32 2.59 0.20
CA ALA A 132 9.78 3.49 1.21
C ALA A 132 9.19 2.72 2.41
N SER A 133 9.40 3.24 3.62
CA SER A 133 8.87 2.60 4.84
C SER A 133 7.33 2.53 4.81
N PRO A 134 6.73 1.35 5.05
CA PRO A 134 5.28 1.17 5.07
C PRO A 134 4.59 1.86 6.27
N PHE A 135 5.37 2.27 7.27
CA PHE A 135 4.89 2.72 8.58
C PHE A 135 4.76 4.24 8.73
N VAL A 136 5.11 5.05 7.71
CA VAL A 136 5.05 6.51 7.83
C VAL A 136 4.26 7.13 6.68
N THR A 137 3.10 7.71 7.01
CA THR A 137 2.49 8.76 6.19
C THR A 137 3.25 10.06 6.45
N HIS A 138 4.14 10.48 5.54
CA HIS A 138 4.60 11.86 5.57
C HIS A 138 3.38 12.71 5.20
N GLY A 139 2.74 13.29 6.21
CA GLY A 139 1.63 14.20 6.01
C GLY A 139 2.05 15.30 5.05
N GLN A 140 1.25 15.57 4.02
CA GLN A 140 1.33 16.84 3.32
C GLN A 140 1.05 17.93 4.35
N THR A 141 2.13 18.57 4.74
CA THR A 141 2.20 19.76 5.59
C THR A 141 1.49 20.92 4.90
N GLY A 142 0.56 21.56 5.61
CA GLY A 142 0.28 22.99 5.40
C GLY A 142 1.59 23.80 5.51
N PRO A 143 1.64 25.04 5.00
CA PRO A 143 2.90 25.74 4.74
C PRO A 143 3.67 25.97 6.04
N ALA A 144 4.66 25.11 6.29
CA ALA A 144 5.60 25.26 7.38
C ALA A 144 6.54 26.42 7.02
N LYS A 145 6.34 27.53 7.74
CA LYS A 145 7.25 28.66 7.82
C LYS A 145 8.69 28.15 7.95
N SER A 146 9.52 28.65 7.05
CA SER A 146 10.97 28.57 7.10
C SER A 146 11.47 28.96 8.49
N VAL A 147 12.14 28.04 9.19
CA VAL A 147 13.07 28.38 10.26
C VAL A 147 14.43 27.81 9.83
N PRO A 148 15.47 28.63 9.70
CA PRO A 148 16.75 28.18 9.18
C PRO A 148 17.55 27.37 10.20
N SER A 149 18.26 26.34 9.70
CA SER A 149 19.29 25.59 10.40
C SER A 149 20.42 26.50 10.94
N PRO A 150 20.89 26.31 12.17
CA PRO A 150 22.16 26.88 12.61
C PRO A 150 23.32 25.94 12.22
N SER A 151 24.06 26.31 11.17
CA SER A 151 25.42 25.83 10.93
C SER A 151 26.40 26.63 11.81
N GLY A 152 27.29 25.89 12.49
CA GLY A 152 28.04 26.38 13.64
C GLY A 152 29.22 27.32 13.37
N LYS A 153 29.80 27.77 14.49
CA LYS A 153 31.22 28.12 14.63
C LYS A 153 31.67 27.92 16.09
N PRO A 154 32.83 27.28 16.34
CA PRO A 154 33.37 27.06 17.67
C PRO A 154 34.29 28.22 18.09
N THR A 155 34.26 28.65 19.34
CA THR A 155 35.36 29.42 19.97
C THR A 155 35.40 29.16 21.48
N ALA A 156 36.61 29.05 22.01
CA ALA A 156 36.96 28.48 23.31
C ALA A 156 36.84 29.45 24.51
N LYS A 157 36.65 28.82 25.69
CA LYS A 157 36.81 29.15 27.15
C LYS A 157 37.75 30.31 27.58
N PRO A 158 37.82 30.74 28.89
CA PRO A 158 37.31 30.13 30.15
C PRO A 158 36.69 31.03 31.28
N ASP A 159 35.91 30.40 32.20
CA ASP A 159 35.64 30.59 33.67
C ASP A 159 35.49 31.98 34.36
N PRO A 160 35.00 32.11 35.65
CA PRO A 160 34.31 31.17 36.56
C PRO A 160 33.08 31.74 37.38
N GLN A 161 32.14 30.85 37.78
CA GLN A 161 31.53 30.68 39.14
C GLN A 161 30.52 31.74 39.72
N PRO A 162 29.72 31.52 40.81
CA PRO A 162 29.07 30.34 41.44
C PRO A 162 27.52 30.47 41.66
N GLU A 163 26.90 29.41 42.22
CA GLU A 163 25.69 29.41 43.09
C GLU A 163 24.34 29.80 42.44
N ALA A 164 23.19 29.18 42.72
CA ALA A 164 22.76 28.40 43.87
C ALA A 164 21.74 27.34 43.45
N SER A 165 21.72 26.26 44.23
CA SER A 165 20.69 25.22 44.20
C SER A 165 19.41 25.76 44.83
N THR A 166 18.27 25.63 44.14
CA THR A 166 16.97 25.55 44.80
C THR A 166 16.09 24.60 44.00
N GLY A 167 15.78 23.45 44.59
CA GLY A 167 14.82 22.49 44.03
C GLY A 167 13.39 23.03 44.13
N PRO A 168 12.45 22.54 43.30
CA PRO A 168 11.05 22.89 43.45
C PRO A 168 10.38 21.98 44.50
N GLU A 169 9.76 22.62 45.50
CA GLU A 169 8.81 22.05 46.44
C GLU A 169 7.53 21.60 45.71
N PRO A 170 6.83 20.54 46.19
CA PRO A 170 5.68 19.96 45.49
C PRO A 170 4.35 20.49 46.04
N GLY A 171 3.40 20.66 45.12
CA GLY A 171 1.98 20.66 45.44
C GLY A 171 1.33 22.03 45.30
N GLU A 172 0.50 22.16 44.27
CA GLU A 172 -0.83 22.78 44.36
C GLU A 172 -1.58 22.49 43.06
N ILE A 173 -2.46 21.49 43.13
CA ILE A 173 -3.57 21.33 42.18
C ILE A 173 -4.73 22.15 42.78
N PRO A 174 -5.41 22.97 41.96
CA PRO A 174 -6.85 23.07 42.13
C PRO A 174 -7.61 22.97 40.80
N TRP A 175 -8.58 22.06 40.80
CA TRP A 175 -9.65 21.91 39.83
C TRP A 175 -10.73 22.98 40.04
N VAL A 176 -11.17 23.64 38.96
CA VAL A 176 -12.43 24.42 38.77
C VAL A 176 -12.55 24.62 37.26
N ASP A 177 -13.66 24.49 36.53
CA ASP A 177 -15.03 23.96 36.69
C ASP A 177 -15.48 23.63 35.25
#